data_AF-A0A953K705-F1
#
_entry.id   AF-A0A953K705-F1
#
_cell.length_a   1.000
_cell.length_b   1.000
_cell.length_c   1.000
_cell.angle_alpha   90.00
_cell.angle_beta   90.00
_cell.angle_gamma   90.00
#
_symmetry.space_group_name_H-M   'P 1'
#
loop_
_entity.id
_entity.type
_entity.pdbx_description
1 polymer ?
#
loop_
_entity_poly.entity_id
_entity_poly.type
_entity_poly.pdbx_seq_one_letter_code
_entity_poly.pdbx_strand_id
1 'polypeptide(L)'
;MAFPTDLEIAQKATLQPITAIGEKLGIPADRLENYGRYKAKLPLDLIDEGKVKKSKLILMTALSPTPAGEGKTTTTVGLVEGLNKIGKKAMAVLREPSLGPVFGMKGGAAGGGYAQVVPMEDINLHFTGDFAAIEKANNLLAALIDNNLQSKTKNLRIDARTIAWKRVMDM
;
A
#
# COMPACT_ATOMS: atom_id res chain seq x y z
N MET A 1 -7.24 -26.11 -20.94
CA MET A 1 -6.08 -25.18 -20.97
C MET A 1 -5.76 -24.80 -19.53
N ALA A 2 -4.51 -24.94 -19.09
CA ALA A 2 -4.13 -24.51 -17.75
C ALA A 2 -4.03 -22.99 -17.72
N PHE A 3 -4.76 -22.33 -16.83
CA PHE A 3 -4.61 -20.89 -16.60
C PHE A 3 -3.30 -20.66 -15.84
N PRO A 4 -2.42 -19.74 -16.28
CA PRO A 4 -1.21 -19.43 -15.54
C PRO A 4 -1.54 -18.87 -14.16
N THR A 5 -0.68 -19.13 -13.20
CA THR A 5 -0.80 -18.58 -11.84
C THR A 5 -0.56 -17.07 -11.84
N ASP A 6 -1.07 -16.40 -10.82
CA ASP A 6 -0.92 -14.95 -10.67
C ASP A 6 0.55 -14.50 -10.70
N LEU A 7 1.43 -15.28 -10.05
CA LEU A 7 2.86 -15.00 -10.02
C LEU A 7 3.51 -15.16 -11.40
N GLU A 8 3.14 -16.19 -12.15
CA GLU A 8 3.68 -16.39 -13.51
C GLU A 8 3.25 -15.26 -14.45
N ILE A 9 2.03 -14.74 -14.30
CA ILE A 9 1.57 -13.56 -15.05
C ILE A 9 2.41 -12.34 -14.67
N ALA A 10 2.59 -12.09 -13.38
CA ALA A 10 3.39 -10.96 -12.89
C ALA A 10 4.85 -11.02 -13.36
N GLN A 11 5.49 -12.19 -13.33
CA GLN A 11 6.89 -12.37 -13.74
C GLN A 11 7.09 -12.25 -15.26
N LYS A 12 6.06 -12.55 -16.07
CA LYS A 12 6.10 -12.36 -17.52
C LYS A 12 5.79 -10.92 -17.95
N ALA A 13 5.30 -10.07 -17.05
CA ALA A 13 4.95 -8.70 -17.38
C ALA A 13 6.19 -7.86 -17.72
N THR A 14 6.13 -7.12 -18.83
CA THR A 14 7.18 -6.16 -19.18
C THR A 14 6.93 -4.85 -18.44
N LEU A 15 7.64 -4.64 -17.33
CA LEU A 15 7.49 -3.45 -16.49
C LEU A 15 8.07 -2.21 -17.17
N GLN A 16 7.31 -1.12 -17.13
CA GLN A 16 7.81 0.19 -17.51
C GLN A 16 8.53 0.84 -16.31
N PRO A 17 9.65 1.56 -16.52
CA PRO A 17 10.26 2.35 -15.46
C PRO A 17 9.24 3.29 -14.81
N ILE A 18 9.30 3.44 -13.49
CA ILE A 18 8.33 4.27 -12.76
C ILE A 18 8.37 5.73 -13.20
N THR A 19 9.53 6.20 -13.66
CA THR A 19 9.71 7.54 -14.23
C THR A 19 8.87 7.76 -15.50
N ALA A 20 8.72 6.74 -16.35
CA ALA A 20 7.85 6.80 -17.52
C ALA A 20 6.36 6.83 -17.15
N ILE A 21 6.00 6.25 -16.00
CA ILE A 21 4.65 6.37 -15.45
C ILE A 21 4.43 7.78 -14.87
N GLY A 22 5.42 8.34 -14.16
CA GLY A 22 5.40 9.71 -13.68
C GLY A 22 5.23 10.74 -14.80
N GLU A 23 5.92 10.55 -15.93
CA GLU A 23 5.80 11.43 -17.10
C GLU A 23 4.37 11.47 -17.66
N LYS A 24 3.66 10.32 -17.71
CA LYS A 24 2.24 10.27 -18.12
C LYS A 24 1.32 11.08 -17.20
N LEU A 25 1.73 11.26 -15.95
CA LEU A 25 1.04 12.08 -14.94
C LEU A 25 1.51 13.54 -14.95
N GLY A 26 2.49 13.89 -15.78
CA GLY A 26 3.10 15.22 -15.81
C GLY A 26 4.00 15.49 -14.62
N ILE A 27 4.57 14.44 -14.01
CA ILE A 27 5.48 14.54 -12.87
C ILE A 27 6.93 14.36 -13.38
N PRO A 28 7.79 15.39 -13.26
CA PRO A 28 9.19 15.30 -13.63
C PRO A 28 9.95 14.19 -12.88
N ALA A 29 10.93 13.57 -13.51
CA ALA A 29 11.64 12.42 -12.94
C ALA A 29 12.50 12.77 -11.70
N ASP A 30 13.00 13.99 -11.61
CA ASP A 30 13.77 14.54 -10.48
C ASP A 30 12.90 14.76 -9.23
N ARG A 31 11.59 14.81 -9.40
CA ARG A 31 10.60 14.93 -8.34
C ARG A 31 10.18 13.59 -7.75
N LEU A 32 10.60 12.47 -8.37
CA LEU A 32 10.29 11.12 -7.90
C LEU A 32 11.40 10.63 -6.98
N GLU A 33 11.03 10.24 -5.76
CA GLU A 33 11.94 9.56 -4.85
C GLU A 33 11.94 8.06 -5.15
N ASN A 34 12.87 7.61 -5.99
CA ASN A 34 12.88 6.24 -6.52
C ASN A 34 13.29 5.18 -5.49
N TYR A 35 12.54 4.08 -5.46
CA TYR A 35 12.83 2.84 -4.72
C TYR A 35 13.11 1.73 -5.74
N GLY A 36 14.33 1.74 -6.28
CA GLY A 36 14.69 0.95 -7.45
C GLY A 36 14.06 1.52 -8.74
N ARG A 37 13.86 0.68 -9.75
CA ARG A 37 13.44 1.11 -11.10
C ARG A 37 11.92 1.28 -11.26
N TYR A 38 11.13 0.56 -10.46
CA TYR A 38 9.69 0.37 -10.70
C TYR A 38 8.79 0.91 -9.57
N LYS A 39 9.36 1.61 -8.58
CA LYS A 39 8.64 2.17 -7.45
C LYS A 39 9.19 3.55 -7.13
N ALA A 40 8.34 4.47 -6.70
CA ALA A 40 8.76 5.78 -6.25
C ALA A 40 7.77 6.34 -5.22
N LYS A 41 8.24 7.20 -4.33
CA LYS A 41 7.38 8.07 -3.52
C LYS A 41 7.16 9.39 -4.23
N LEU A 42 5.98 9.97 -3.99
CA LEU A 42 5.56 11.25 -4.52
C LEU A 42 5.63 12.32 -3.41
N PRO A 43 6.18 13.51 -3.68
CA PRO A 43 6.19 14.59 -2.70
C PRO A 43 4.78 15.17 -2.52
N LEU A 44 4.47 15.57 -1.28
CA LEU A 44 3.11 15.97 -0.86
C LEU A 44 2.67 17.32 -1.44
N ASP A 45 3.60 18.17 -1.83
CA ASP A 45 3.34 19.46 -2.50
C ASP A 45 2.73 19.30 -3.91
N LEU A 46 2.67 18.07 -4.45
CA LEU A 46 1.91 17.76 -5.68
C LEU A 46 0.39 17.76 -5.46
N ILE A 47 -0.08 17.75 -4.21
CA ILE A 47 -1.51 17.76 -3.90
C ILE A 47 -2.09 19.13 -4.26
N ASP A 48 -3.06 19.11 -5.18
CA ASP A 48 -3.75 20.30 -5.68
C ASP A 48 -5.26 20.17 -5.42
N GLU A 49 -5.73 20.84 -4.38
CA GLU A 49 -7.15 20.87 -3.97
C GLU A 49 -8.08 21.38 -5.07
N GLY A 50 -7.58 22.28 -5.93
CA GLY A 50 -8.35 22.81 -7.07
C GLY A 50 -8.60 21.74 -8.13
N LYS A 51 -7.63 20.85 -8.37
CA LYS A 51 -7.78 19.66 -9.24
C LYS A 51 -8.64 18.59 -8.56
N VAL A 52 -8.44 18.33 -7.27
CA VAL A 52 -9.22 17.33 -6.51
C VAL A 52 -10.72 17.61 -6.62
N LYS A 53 -11.15 18.87 -6.44
CA LYS A 53 -12.56 19.28 -6.58
C LYS A 53 -13.17 19.04 -7.96
N LYS A 54 -12.34 18.95 -9.01
CA LYS A 54 -12.78 18.70 -10.40
C LYS A 54 -12.73 17.22 -10.77
N SER A 55 -12.07 16.40 -9.95
CA SER A 55 -11.92 14.97 -10.17
C SER A 55 -13.17 14.19 -9.76
N LYS A 56 -13.25 12.93 -10.21
CA LYS A 56 -14.30 11.99 -9.81
C LYS A 56 -13.69 10.92 -8.92
N LEU A 57 -14.32 10.70 -7.76
CA LEU A 57 -13.96 9.60 -6.85
C LEU A 57 -14.96 8.46 -7.07
N ILE A 58 -14.44 7.28 -7.42
CA ILE A 58 -15.24 6.07 -7.58
C ILE A 58 -14.82 5.11 -6.46
N LEU A 59 -15.74 4.81 -5.54
CA LEU A 59 -15.52 3.87 -4.46
C LEU A 59 -15.92 2.45 -4.92
N MET A 60 -14.98 1.52 -4.87
CA MET A 60 -15.26 0.11 -5.09
C MET A 60 -15.64 -0.58 -3.77
N THR A 61 -16.81 -1.22 -3.74
CA THR A 61 -17.30 -2.01 -2.61
C THR A 61 -17.71 -3.41 -3.06
N ALA A 62 -17.96 -4.30 -2.11
CA ALA A 62 -18.44 -5.65 -2.35
C ALA A 62 -19.48 -6.03 -1.29
N LEU A 63 -20.22 -7.11 -1.55
CA LEU A 63 -21.04 -7.79 -0.55
C LEU A 63 -20.16 -8.38 0.58
N SER A 64 -20.82 -8.86 1.64
CA SER A 64 -20.16 -9.52 2.76
C SER A 64 -19.24 -10.65 2.26
N PRO A 65 -17.97 -10.72 2.71
CA PRO A 65 -17.02 -11.69 2.18
C PRO A 65 -17.50 -13.13 2.35
N THR A 66 -17.44 -13.92 1.28
CA THR A 66 -17.68 -15.37 1.32
C THR A 66 -16.40 -16.14 0.99
N PRO A 67 -16.31 -17.44 1.35
CA PRO A 67 -15.17 -18.29 0.97
C PRO A 67 -14.93 -18.40 -0.55
N ALA A 68 -15.93 -18.08 -1.38
CA ALA A 68 -15.80 -18.08 -2.83
C ALA A 68 -14.91 -16.93 -3.35
N GLY A 69 -14.78 -15.84 -2.57
CA GLY A 69 -14.00 -14.66 -2.92
C GLY A 69 -14.72 -13.72 -3.89
N GLU A 70 -14.71 -12.42 -3.58
CA GLU A 70 -15.51 -11.43 -4.31
C GLU A 70 -14.72 -10.66 -5.41
N GLY A 71 -13.41 -10.88 -5.51
CA GLY A 71 -12.58 -10.28 -6.56
C GLY A 71 -12.48 -8.75 -6.53
N LYS A 72 -12.79 -8.08 -5.40
CA LYS A 72 -12.86 -6.61 -5.29
C LYS A 72 -11.63 -5.87 -5.85
N THR A 73 -10.42 -6.31 -5.47
CA THR A 73 -9.18 -5.67 -5.91
C THR A 73 -8.95 -5.89 -7.41
N THR A 74 -9.19 -7.11 -7.90
CA THR A 74 -9.13 -7.45 -9.33
C THR A 74 -10.07 -6.57 -10.16
N THR A 75 -11.32 -6.40 -9.71
CA THR A 75 -12.30 -5.52 -10.37
C THR A 75 -11.88 -4.05 -10.32
N THR A 76 -11.22 -3.61 -9.24
CA THR A 76 -10.71 -2.24 -9.12
C THR A 76 -9.62 -1.97 -10.17
N VAL A 77 -8.64 -2.86 -10.29
CA VAL A 77 -7.55 -2.73 -11.27
C VAL A 77 -8.12 -2.80 -12.69
N GLY A 78 -8.96 -3.80 -12.98
CA GLY A 78 -9.56 -3.97 -14.31
C GLY A 78 -10.46 -2.80 -14.72
N LEU A 79 -11.19 -2.19 -13.79
CA LEU A 79 -11.97 -0.97 -14.06
C LEU A 79 -11.05 0.19 -14.48
N VAL A 80 -9.95 0.41 -13.76
CA VAL A 80 -9.00 1.48 -14.07
C VAL A 80 -8.32 1.24 -15.41
N GLU A 81 -7.92 0.01 -15.72
CA GLU A 81 -7.38 -0.35 -17.04
C GLU A 81 -8.40 -0.11 -18.16
N GLY A 82 -9.65 -0.52 -17.95
CA GLY A 82 -10.76 -0.30 -18.88
C GLY A 82 -11.03 1.19 -19.13
N LEU A 83 -11.05 2.01 -18.08
CA LEU A 83 -11.19 3.46 -18.17
C LEU A 83 -10.07 4.10 -18.98
N ASN A 84 -8.82 3.70 -18.75
CA ASN A 84 -7.68 4.18 -19.53
C ASN A 84 -7.76 3.73 -21.00
N LYS A 85 -8.23 2.51 -21.27
CA LYS A 85 -8.42 1.99 -22.63
C LYS A 85 -9.44 2.78 -23.44
N ILE A 86 -10.47 3.34 -22.80
CA ILE A 86 -11.46 4.24 -23.44
C ILE A 86 -11.06 5.72 -23.39
N GLY A 87 -9.80 6.03 -23.06
CA GLY A 87 -9.26 7.39 -23.07
C GLY A 87 -9.57 8.24 -21.84
N LYS A 88 -10.05 7.66 -20.74
CA LYS A 88 -10.21 8.37 -19.46
C LYS A 88 -8.96 8.22 -18.61
N LYS A 89 -8.37 9.32 -18.16
CA LYS A 89 -7.25 9.30 -17.21
C LYS A 89 -7.75 8.83 -15.84
N ALA A 90 -7.43 7.60 -15.46
CA ALA A 90 -7.86 6.99 -14.20
C ALA A 90 -6.68 6.33 -13.47
N MET A 91 -6.75 6.29 -12.14
CA MET A 91 -5.74 5.69 -11.27
C MET A 91 -6.42 4.91 -10.16
N ALA A 92 -5.85 3.74 -9.82
CA ALA A 92 -6.28 2.96 -8.67
C ALA A 92 -5.51 3.42 -7.42
N VAL A 93 -6.21 3.56 -6.29
CA VAL A 93 -5.60 3.76 -4.98
C VAL A 93 -5.94 2.53 -4.14
N LEU A 94 -4.93 1.78 -3.73
CA LEU A 94 -5.05 0.52 -3.01
C LEU A 94 -4.29 0.59 -1.68
N ARG A 95 -4.58 -0.36 -0.79
CA ARG A 95 -3.88 -0.51 0.48
C ARG A 95 -2.63 -1.37 0.28
N GLU A 96 -1.55 -1.03 0.97
CA GLU A 96 -0.41 -1.92 1.16
C GLU A 96 -0.83 -3.11 2.04
N PRO A 97 -0.50 -4.36 1.65
CA PRO A 97 -0.75 -5.53 2.48
C PRO A 97 0.23 -5.60 3.66
N SER A 98 -0.22 -6.25 4.73
CA SER A 98 0.66 -6.62 5.86
C SER A 98 1.60 -7.75 5.46
N LEU A 99 2.81 -7.72 6.03
CA LEU A 99 3.86 -8.69 5.80
C LEU A 99 3.52 -10.06 6.40
N GLY A 100 2.95 -10.08 7.61
CA GLY A 100 2.69 -11.33 8.36
C GLY A 100 1.87 -12.38 7.58
N PRO A 101 0.71 -12.03 6.98
CA PRO A 101 -0.09 -12.95 6.19
C PRO A 101 0.68 -13.66 5.07
N VAL A 102 1.68 -13.01 4.46
CA VAL A 102 2.47 -13.59 3.37
C VAL A 102 3.20 -14.87 3.79
N PHE A 103 3.59 -14.98 5.06
CA PHE A 103 4.24 -16.16 5.63
C PHE A 103 3.25 -17.19 6.20
N GLY A 104 1.96 -16.87 6.27
CA GLY A 104 0.91 -17.75 6.80
C GLY A 104 -0.04 -18.29 5.73
N MET A 105 -0.84 -17.42 5.09
CA MET A 105 -1.80 -17.77 4.05
C MET A 105 -1.53 -16.98 2.77
N LYS A 106 -1.63 -17.66 1.61
CA LYS A 106 -1.34 -17.18 0.24
C LYS A 106 -1.30 -15.65 0.06
N GLY A 107 -0.08 -15.10 -0.04
CA GLY A 107 0.22 -13.66 -0.15
C GLY A 107 -0.05 -13.04 -1.53
N GLY A 108 -1.28 -13.04 -2.03
CA GLY A 108 -1.62 -12.41 -3.32
C GLY A 108 -2.49 -11.17 -3.15
N ALA A 109 -1.93 -10.02 -2.75
CA ALA A 109 -2.73 -8.91 -2.26
C ALA A 109 -3.02 -7.75 -3.23
N ALA A 110 -2.60 -7.83 -4.50
CA ALA A 110 -2.69 -6.70 -5.43
C ALA A 110 -3.49 -7.00 -6.72
N GLY A 111 -4.55 -7.80 -6.63
CA GLY A 111 -5.41 -8.17 -7.76
C GLY A 111 -5.32 -9.65 -8.10
N GLY A 112 -5.64 -10.03 -9.34
CA GLY A 112 -5.59 -11.42 -9.79
C GLY A 112 -5.74 -11.55 -11.31
N GLY A 113 -5.23 -12.63 -11.88
CA GLY A 113 -5.17 -12.85 -13.32
C GLY A 113 -4.38 -11.74 -14.02
N TYR A 114 -4.94 -11.18 -15.08
CA TYR A 114 -4.31 -10.08 -15.84
C TYR A 114 -4.56 -8.69 -15.27
N ALA A 115 -5.37 -8.58 -14.21
CA ALA A 115 -5.67 -7.31 -13.54
C ALA A 115 -4.96 -7.29 -12.18
N GLN A 116 -3.69 -6.93 -12.19
CA GLN A 116 -2.80 -6.91 -11.03
C GLN A 116 -1.96 -5.63 -10.98
N VAL A 117 -1.53 -5.24 -9.78
CA VAL A 117 -0.48 -4.25 -9.57
C VAL A 117 0.85 -4.96 -9.32
N VAL A 118 1.90 -4.46 -9.96
CA VAL A 118 3.25 -5.03 -9.96
C VAL A 118 4.28 -3.93 -9.64
N PRO A 119 5.44 -4.26 -9.05
CA PRO A 119 5.98 -5.60 -8.76
C PRO A 119 5.36 -6.26 -7.51
N MET A 120 4.75 -7.45 -7.69
CA MET A 120 3.99 -8.15 -6.64
C MET A 120 4.87 -8.58 -5.45
N GLU A 121 6.08 -9.05 -5.72
CA GLU A 121 7.02 -9.50 -4.69
C GLU A 121 7.41 -8.36 -3.74
N ASP A 122 7.71 -7.19 -4.28
CA ASP A 122 8.05 -6.02 -3.46
C ASP A 122 6.84 -5.55 -2.63
N ILE A 123 5.65 -5.50 -3.23
CA ILE A 123 4.41 -5.04 -2.57
C ILE A 123 4.07 -5.92 -1.38
N ASN A 124 4.31 -7.23 -1.48
CA ASN A 124 4.00 -8.18 -0.42
C ASN A 124 5.07 -8.25 0.67
N LEU A 125 6.24 -7.65 0.46
CA LEU A 125 7.34 -7.68 1.43
C LEU A 125 7.55 -6.30 2.06
N HIS A 126 8.75 -5.73 1.91
CA HIS A 126 9.08 -4.46 2.56
C HIS A 126 8.60 -3.23 1.78
N PHE A 127 8.10 -3.42 0.56
CA PHE A 127 7.66 -2.40 -0.37
C PHE A 127 8.54 -1.13 -0.38
N THR A 128 8.09 -0.06 0.26
CA THR A 128 8.87 1.19 0.43
C THR A 128 9.20 1.53 1.88
N GLY A 129 8.94 0.61 2.81
CA GLY A 129 9.29 0.72 4.23
C GLY A 129 8.24 1.40 5.10
N ASP A 130 7.01 1.58 4.62
CA ASP A 130 5.97 2.35 5.32
C ASP A 130 5.52 1.66 6.61
N PHE A 131 5.26 0.35 6.57
CA PHE A 131 4.89 -0.40 7.78
C PHE A 131 6.04 -0.48 8.79
N ALA A 132 7.29 -0.55 8.34
CA ALA A 132 8.45 -0.46 9.23
C ALA A 132 8.57 0.92 9.90
N ALA A 133 8.23 2.01 9.21
CA ALA A 133 8.16 3.34 9.81
C ALA A 133 7.03 3.45 10.84
N ILE A 134 5.84 2.92 10.54
CA ILE A 134 4.69 2.87 11.46
C ILE A 134 5.04 2.07 12.72
N GLU A 135 5.64 0.88 12.56
CA GLU A 135 6.07 0.02 13.67
C GLU A 135 7.07 0.74 14.58
N LYS A 136 8.10 1.37 14.00
CA LYS A 136 9.11 2.14 14.75
C LYS A 136 8.47 3.28 15.53
N ALA A 137 7.57 4.05 14.92
CA ALA A 137 6.89 5.16 15.59
C ALA A 137 5.99 4.66 16.74
N ASN A 138 5.22 3.60 16.51
CA ASN A 138 4.35 3.00 17.52
C ASN A 138 5.14 2.49 18.73
N ASN A 139 6.23 1.76 18.47
CA ASN A 139 7.04 1.13 19.50
C ASN A 139 7.95 2.13 20.22
N LEU A 140 8.36 3.22 19.55
CA LEU A 140 9.02 4.35 20.22
C LEU A 140 8.10 4.97 21.27
N LEU A 141 6.83 5.21 20.96
CA LEU A 141 5.88 5.73 21.95
C LEU A 141 5.70 4.74 23.12
N ALA A 142 5.58 3.44 22.85
CA ALA A 142 5.51 2.43 23.90
C ALA A 142 6.77 2.45 24.81
N ALA A 143 7.96 2.57 24.22
CA ALA A 143 9.21 2.68 24.97
C ALA A 143 9.29 3.95 25.81
N LEU A 144 8.79 5.08 25.30
CA LEU A 144 8.74 6.35 26.04
C LEU A 144 7.76 6.30 27.21
N ILE A 145 6.63 5.60 27.06
CA ILE A 145 5.68 5.37 28.16
C ILE A 145 6.33 4.55 29.27
N ASP A 146 7.00 3.45 28.94
CA ASP A 146 7.71 2.63 29.94
C ASP A 146 8.85 3.40 30.62
N ASN A 147 9.59 4.20 29.85
CA ASN A 147 10.62 5.08 30.38
C ASN A 147 10.04 6.14 31.35
N ASN A 148 8.84 6.66 31.06
CA ASN A 148 8.14 7.57 31.98
C ASN A 148 7.78 6.88 33.29
N LEU A 149 7.29 5.64 33.25
CA LEU A 149 6.97 4.85 34.44
C LEU A 149 8.23 4.54 35.28
N GLN A 150 9.36 4.27 34.63
CA GLN A 150 10.63 3.97 35.30
C GLN A 150 11.24 5.19 36.01
N SER A 151 10.98 6.41 35.50
CA SER A 151 11.53 7.65 36.03
C SER A 151 11.03 7.93 37.46
N LYS A 152 11.95 7.98 38.43
CA LYS A 152 11.62 8.23 39.85
C LYS A 152 11.34 9.70 40.16
N THR A 153 11.88 10.63 39.36
CA THR A 153 11.88 12.07 39.66
C THR A 153 11.08 12.89 38.65
N LYS A 154 10.84 12.37 37.44
CA LYS A 154 10.10 13.04 36.36
C LYS A 154 9.17 12.05 35.67
N ASN A 155 8.05 11.71 36.31
CA ASN A 155 7.00 10.87 35.73
C ASN A 155 5.65 11.57 35.75
N LEU A 156 4.73 11.10 34.91
CA LEU A 156 3.36 11.60 34.79
C LEU A 156 2.39 10.88 35.73
N ARG A 157 2.89 10.02 36.64
CA ARG A 157 2.08 9.19 37.56
C ARG A 157 0.99 8.36 36.87
N ILE A 158 1.30 7.85 35.68
CA ILE A 158 0.42 6.97 34.91
C ILE A 158 0.24 5.64 35.69
N ASP A 159 -1.00 5.16 35.82
CA ASP A 159 -1.26 3.80 36.31
C ASP A 159 -0.92 2.80 35.20
N ALA A 160 0.11 1.98 35.43
CA ALA A 160 0.58 1.00 34.46
C ALA A 160 -0.52 0.02 34.01
N ARG A 161 -1.52 -0.24 34.86
CA ARG A 161 -2.62 -1.18 34.58
C ARG A 161 -3.65 -0.61 33.61
N THR A 162 -3.67 0.71 33.43
CA THR A 162 -4.65 1.41 32.57
C THR A 162 -4.07 1.78 31.21
N ILE A 163 -2.82 1.41 30.92
CA ILE A 163 -2.19 1.72 29.63
C ILE A 163 -2.84 0.87 28.54
N ALA A 164 -3.57 1.53 27.65
CA ALA A 164 -4.20 0.91 26.49
C ALA A 164 -3.25 0.78 25.28
N TRP A 165 -2.15 1.53 25.27
CA TRP A 165 -1.19 1.55 24.17
C TRP A 165 -0.38 0.24 24.13
N LYS A 166 -0.41 -0.46 22.99
CA LYS A 166 0.30 -1.73 22.80
C LYS A 166 1.47 -1.57 21.83
N ARG A 167 2.49 -2.41 22.02
CA ARG A 167 3.52 -2.62 20.99
C ARG A 167 2.93 -3.38 19.81
N VAL A 168 3.55 -3.21 18.64
CA VAL A 168 3.15 -3.86 17.39
C VAL A 168 4.37 -4.46 16.71
N MET A 169 4.13 -5.47 15.88
CA MET A 169 5.11 -6.08 14.99
C MET A 169 4.34 -6.64 13.81
N ASP A 170 4.81 -6.39 12.59
CA ASP A 170 4.18 -6.92 11.37
C ASP A 170 4.79 -8.28 10.99
N MET A 171 4.36 -9.34 11.68
CA MET A 171 4.82 -10.72 11.53
C MET A 171 3.66 -11.72 11.63
#